data_AF-A0A8T4ECY8-F1
#
_entry.id   AF-A0A8T4ECY8-F1
#
_cell.length_a   1.000
_cell.length_b   1.000
_cell.length_c   1.000
_cell.angle_alpha   90.00
_cell.angle_beta   90.00
_cell.angle_gamma   90.00
#
_symmetry.space_group_name_H-M   'P 1'
#
loop_
_entity.id
_entity.type
_entity.pdbx_description
1 polymer ?
#
loop_
_entity_poly.entity_id
_entity_poly.type
_entity_poly.pdbx_seq_one_letter_code
_entity_poly.pdbx_strand_id
1 'polypeptide(L)'
;MKIHNQNAFLLCAVGGALLVISGASGVIGLIDELAESLYAVLEFHLVLTLENIMAGLATLTIIAGLVTILGGFILTTSRVRTGRYIVNAAITLGIIGLLMILVQTAVAGNIVMDMTMQLQQSLGWIGAILAFVARIIAEQKPLMDT
;
A
#
# COMPACT_ATOMS: atom_id res chain seq x y z
N MET A 1 -17.09 5.49 25.80
CA MET A 1 -17.55 4.69 24.65
C MET A 1 -16.57 3.54 24.43
N LYS A 2 -16.99 2.28 24.57
CA LYS A 2 -16.16 1.14 24.15
C LYS A 2 -16.37 0.96 22.64
N ILE A 3 -15.38 1.36 21.84
CA ILE A 3 -15.43 1.17 20.40
C ILE A 3 -15.32 -0.34 20.13
N HIS A 4 -16.21 -0.88 19.32
CA HIS A 4 -16.14 -2.27 18.89
C HIS A 4 -14.91 -2.45 17.99
N ASN A 5 -14.13 -3.53 18.17
CA ASN A 5 -12.96 -3.84 17.33
C ASN A 5 -11.84 -2.76 17.26
N GLN A 6 -11.50 -2.12 18.38
CA GLN A 6 -10.41 -1.11 18.45
C GLN A 6 -9.06 -1.63 17.94
N ASN A 7 -8.67 -2.84 18.32
CA ASN A 7 -7.38 -3.42 17.92
C ASN A 7 -7.31 -3.60 16.40
N ALA A 8 -8.40 -4.04 15.77
CA ALA A 8 -8.46 -4.18 14.31
C ALA A 8 -8.40 -2.82 13.61
N PHE A 9 -9.10 -1.80 14.14
CA PHE A 9 -9.00 -0.45 13.59
C PHE A 9 -7.57 0.09 13.64
N LEU A 10 -6.89 -0.05 14.78
CA LEU A 10 -5.52 0.43 14.96
C LEU A 10 -4.55 -0.26 13.98
N LEU A 11 -4.68 -1.58 13.81
CA LEU A 11 -3.88 -2.35 12.85
C LEU A 11 -4.14 -1.93 11.40
N CYS A 12 -5.40 -1.67 11.01
CA CYS A 12 -5.73 -1.12 9.70
C CYS A 12 -5.19 0.31 9.52
N ALA A 13 -5.24 1.14 10.56
CA ALA A 13 -4.76 2.52 10.51
C ALA A 13 -3.23 2.56 10.31
N VAL A 14 -2.49 1.80 11.12
CA VAL A 14 -1.03 1.69 11.00
C VAL A 14 -0.66 1.01 9.68
N GLY A 15 -1.30 -0.10 9.33
CA GLY A 15 -1.03 -0.82 8.09
C GLY A 15 -1.29 0.01 6.84
N GLY A 16 -2.41 0.74 6.83
CA GLY A 16 -2.75 1.66 5.75
C GLY A 16 -1.80 2.86 5.66
N ALA A 17 -1.38 3.43 6.79
CA ALA A 17 -0.38 4.49 6.80
C ALA A 17 0.97 4.03 6.23
N LEU A 18 1.41 2.82 6.57
CA LEU A 18 2.64 2.23 6.02
C LEU A 18 2.55 1.99 4.52
N LEU A 19 1.39 1.54 4.02
CA LEU A 19 1.14 1.41 2.57
C LEU A 19 1.17 2.76 1.86
N VAL A 20 0.60 3.81 2.46
CA VAL A 20 0.67 5.18 1.92
C VAL A 20 2.11 5.68 1.89
N ILE A 21 2.87 5.50 2.97
CA ILE A 21 4.28 5.93 3.02
C ILE A 21 5.10 5.17 1.98
N SER A 22 4.93 3.85 1.88
CA SER A 22 5.58 3.01 0.88
C SER A 22 5.27 3.47 -0.55
N GLY A 23 3.99 3.71 -0.87
CA GLY A 23 3.59 4.21 -2.19
C GLY A 23 4.09 5.64 -2.47
N ALA A 24 3.97 6.56 -1.52
CA ALA A 24 4.39 7.95 -1.69
C ALA A 24 5.90 8.10 -1.87
N SER A 25 6.68 7.30 -1.15
CA SER A 25 8.14 7.28 -1.28
C SER A 25 8.60 6.64 -2.59
N GLY A 26 7.82 5.70 -3.16
CA GLY A 26 8.02 5.22 -4.53
C GLY A 26 7.85 6.31 -5.59
N VAL A 27 6.99 7.32 -5.35
CA VAL A 27 6.85 8.49 -6.23
C VAL A 27 8.05 9.45 -6.11
N ILE A 28 8.64 9.59 -4.93
CA ILE A 28 9.78 10.48 -4.71
C ILE A 28 11.05 9.91 -5.34
N GLY A 29 11.30 8.61 -5.19
CA GLY A 29 12.44 7.94 -5.84
C GLY A 29 12.42 8.04 -7.37
N LEU A 30 11.23 8.08 -7.97
CA LEU A 30 11.06 8.33 -9.41
C LEU A 30 11.54 9.71 -9.83
N ILE A 31 11.26 10.74 -9.03
CA ILE A 31 11.66 12.13 -9.37
C ILE A 31 13.19 12.26 -9.34
N ASP A 32 13.83 11.62 -8.36
CA ASP A 32 15.29 11.63 -8.24
C ASP A 32 15.96 10.81 -9.35
N GLU A 33 15.48 9.59 -9.64
CA GLU A 33 15.99 8.78 -10.78
C GLU A 33 15.72 9.46 -12.12
N LEU A 34 14.58 10.14 -12.28
CA LEU A 34 14.26 10.90 -13.49
C LEU A 34 15.20 12.10 -13.64
N ALA A 35 15.49 12.81 -12.55
CA ALA A 35 16.44 13.91 -12.58
C ALA A 35 17.83 13.41 -13.00
N GLU A 36 18.33 12.34 -12.38
CA GLU A 36 19.64 11.76 -12.70
C GLU A 36 19.72 11.22 -14.14
N SER A 37 18.67 10.54 -14.61
CA SER A 37 18.61 10.02 -15.99
C SER A 37 18.40 11.11 -17.05
N LEU A 38 17.70 12.20 -16.71
CA LEU A 38 17.58 13.41 -17.54
C LEU A 38 18.93 14.14 -17.69
N TYR A 39 19.80 14.08 -16.66
CA TYR A 39 21.18 14.58 -16.76
C TYR A 39 22.08 13.64 -17.57
N ALA A 40 21.78 12.34 -17.62
CA ALA A 40 22.63 11.36 -18.29
C ALA A 40 22.41 11.29 -19.81
N VAL A 41 21.17 11.38 -20.30
CA VAL A 41 20.88 10.89 -21.65
C VAL A 41 19.74 11.66 -22.35
N LEU A 42 20.16 12.54 -23.25
CA LEU A 42 19.45 13.05 -24.42
C LEU A 42 19.09 11.92 -25.44
N GLU A 43 18.64 10.74 -24.99
CA GLU A 43 18.19 9.63 -25.85
C GLU A 43 16.82 9.11 -25.37
N PHE A 44 15.80 9.68 -26.00
CA PHE A 44 14.37 9.51 -25.72
C PHE A 44 13.81 8.24 -26.39
N HIS A 45 13.10 7.41 -25.63
CA HIS A 45 11.69 7.03 -25.91
C HIS A 45 11.12 5.97 -24.93
N LEU A 46 11.95 5.19 -24.21
CA LEU A 46 11.50 4.12 -23.30
C LEU A 46 11.21 4.60 -21.87
N VAL A 47 12.00 5.57 -21.37
CA VAL A 47 11.93 6.06 -19.98
C VAL A 47 10.54 6.62 -19.62
N LEU A 48 9.92 7.35 -20.56
CA LEU A 48 8.62 8.01 -20.37
C LEU A 48 7.43 7.03 -20.19
N THR A 49 7.56 5.79 -20.67
CA THR A 49 6.51 4.76 -20.49
C THR A 49 6.63 4.04 -19.15
N LEU A 50 7.86 3.81 -18.69
CA LEU A 50 8.18 3.04 -17.50
C LEU A 50 7.90 3.86 -16.22
N GLU A 51 8.24 5.14 -16.23
CA GLU A 51 7.97 6.09 -15.15
C GLU A 51 6.46 6.26 -14.88
N ASN A 52 5.67 6.42 -15.96
CA ASN A 52 4.22 6.55 -15.87
C ASN A 52 3.55 5.30 -15.26
N ILE A 53 4.09 4.11 -15.53
CA ILE A 53 3.64 2.86 -14.92
C ILE A 53 3.96 2.83 -13.42
N MET A 54 5.17 3.24 -13.01
CA MET A 54 5.52 3.29 -11.58
C MET A 54 4.68 4.31 -10.83
N ALA A 55 4.47 5.50 -11.38
CA ALA A 55 3.62 6.51 -10.78
C ALA A 55 2.18 5.99 -10.61
N GLY A 56 1.66 5.25 -11.59
CA GLY A 56 0.36 4.59 -11.51
C GLY A 56 0.29 3.53 -10.40
N LEU A 57 1.29 2.65 -10.31
CA LEU A 57 1.39 1.59 -9.30
C LEU A 57 1.56 2.15 -7.88
N ALA A 58 2.39 3.19 -7.74
CA ALA A 58 2.56 3.91 -6.49
C ALA A 58 1.25 4.56 -6.03
N THR A 59 0.53 5.19 -6.96
CA THR A 59 -0.81 5.77 -6.71
C THR A 59 -1.81 4.71 -6.28
N LEU A 60 -1.83 3.54 -6.93
CA LEU A 60 -2.68 2.41 -6.51
C LEU A 60 -2.36 1.95 -5.09
N THR A 61 -1.08 1.93 -4.72
CA THR A 61 -0.63 1.53 -3.37
C THR A 61 -1.05 2.55 -2.32
N ILE A 62 -1.00 3.84 -2.64
CA ILE A 62 -1.51 4.93 -1.79
C ILE A 62 -3.04 4.79 -1.61
N ILE A 63 -3.78 4.60 -2.71
CA ILE A 63 -5.24 4.40 -2.66
C ILE A 63 -5.58 3.17 -1.82
N ALA A 64 -4.86 2.05 -2.02
CA ALA A 64 -5.01 0.86 -1.21
C ALA A 64 -4.80 1.15 0.28
N GLY A 65 -3.78 1.94 0.64
CA GLY A 65 -3.55 2.39 2.01
C GLY A 65 -4.74 3.19 2.58
N LEU A 66 -5.24 4.18 1.85
CA LEU A 66 -6.39 5.00 2.26
C LEU A 66 -7.68 4.17 2.42
N VAL A 67 -7.96 3.29 1.45
CA VAL A 67 -9.13 2.40 1.49
C VAL A 67 -9.01 1.40 2.64
N THR A 68 -7.79 0.97 2.99
CA THR A 68 -7.54 0.12 4.16
C THR A 68 -7.90 0.84 5.47
N ILE A 69 -7.54 2.13 5.60
CA ILE A 69 -7.90 2.95 6.77
C ILE A 69 -9.43 3.11 6.86
N LEU A 70 -10.08 3.45 5.75
CA LEU A 70 -11.53 3.57 5.67
C LEU A 70 -12.26 2.25 5.98
N GLY A 71 -11.75 1.14 5.44
CA GLY A 71 -12.25 -0.20 5.72
C GLY A 71 -12.10 -0.56 7.20
N GLY A 72 -10.97 -0.18 7.81
CA GLY A 72 -10.75 -0.26 9.25
C GLY A 72 -11.79 0.52 10.05
N PHE A 73 -12.12 1.74 9.65
CA PHE A 73 -13.17 2.53 10.30
C PHE A 73 -14.53 1.81 10.24
N ILE A 74 -14.87 1.22 9.10
CA ILE A 74 -16.12 0.44 8.95
C ILE A 74 -16.14 -0.81 9.85
N LEU A 75 -14.98 -1.43 10.15
CA LEU A 75 -14.90 -2.55 11.10
C LEU A 75 -15.30 -2.18 12.53
N THR A 76 -15.28 -0.88 12.88
CA THR A 76 -15.76 -0.38 14.18
C THR A 76 -17.30 -0.24 14.26
N THR A 77 -17.98 -0.33 13.12
CA THR A 77 -19.44 -0.18 13.01
C THR A 77 -20.14 -1.54 13.03
N SER A 78 -21.49 -1.53 13.03
CA SER A 78 -22.32 -2.74 12.90
C SER A 78 -22.09 -3.52 11.59
N ARG A 79 -21.42 -2.94 10.59
CA ARG A 79 -21.20 -3.52 9.26
C ARG A 79 -19.82 -4.18 9.12
N VAL A 80 -19.36 -4.92 10.12
CA VAL A 80 -18.06 -5.62 10.14
C VAL A 80 -17.82 -6.46 8.88
N ARG A 81 -18.85 -7.15 8.36
CA ARG A 81 -18.73 -7.96 7.12
C ARG A 81 -18.31 -7.12 5.92
N THR A 82 -18.90 -5.93 5.77
CA THR A 82 -18.58 -5.00 4.67
C THR A 82 -17.17 -4.44 4.82
N GLY A 83 -16.79 -4.05 6.04
CA GLY A 83 -15.43 -3.61 6.35
C GLY A 83 -14.37 -4.65 5.99
N ARG A 84 -14.62 -5.94 6.31
CA ARG A 84 -13.70 -7.03 5.97
C ARG A 84 -13.53 -7.20 4.45
N TYR A 85 -14.58 -7.03 3.65
CA TYR A 85 -14.48 -7.12 2.19
C TYR A 85 -13.69 -5.94 1.61
N ILE A 86 -13.94 -4.72 2.09
CA ILE A 86 -13.23 -3.51 1.65
C ILE A 86 -11.74 -3.63 1.96
N VAL A 87 -11.38 -4.00 3.20
CA VAL A 87 -9.99 -4.20 3.61
C VAL A 87 -9.32 -5.28 2.77
N ASN A 88 -10.01 -6.40 2.49
CA ASN A 88 -9.45 -7.46 1.66
C ASN A 88 -9.16 -7.00 0.24
N ALA A 89 -10.10 -6.28 -0.39
CA ALA A 89 -9.89 -5.72 -1.73
C ALA A 89 -8.72 -4.72 -1.75
N ALA A 90 -8.63 -3.86 -0.73
CA ALA A 90 -7.54 -2.89 -0.59
C ALA A 90 -6.18 -3.58 -0.45
N ILE A 91 -6.07 -4.62 0.40
CA ILE A 91 -4.84 -5.39 0.57
C ILE A 91 -4.43 -6.06 -0.75
N THR A 92 -5.36 -6.69 -1.47
CA THR A 92 -5.06 -7.33 -2.75
C THR A 92 -4.52 -6.32 -3.76
N LEU A 93 -5.14 -5.14 -3.85
CA LEU A 93 -4.66 -4.06 -4.73
C LEU A 93 -3.29 -3.53 -4.29
N GLY A 94 -3.07 -3.33 -3.00
CA GLY A 94 -1.78 -2.89 -2.46
C GLY A 94 -0.66 -3.89 -2.73
N ILE A 95 -0.91 -5.19 -2.52
CA ILE A 95 0.05 -6.27 -2.82
C ILE A 95 0.36 -6.33 -4.31
N ILE A 96 -0.64 -6.19 -5.18
CA ILE A 96 -0.41 -6.14 -6.63
C ILE A 96 0.48 -4.94 -6.97
N GLY A 97 0.21 -3.76 -6.40
CA GLY A 97 1.06 -2.57 -6.57
C GLY A 97 2.51 -2.83 -6.18
N LEU A 98 2.74 -3.39 -4.99
CA LEU A 98 4.07 -3.72 -4.48
C LEU A 98 4.81 -4.75 -5.34
N LEU A 99 4.11 -5.82 -5.76
CA LEU A 99 4.68 -6.86 -6.63
C LEU A 99 5.08 -6.32 -7.99
N MET A 100 4.24 -5.48 -8.58
CA MET A 100 4.51 -4.90 -9.89
C MET A 100 5.74 -3.98 -9.86
N ILE A 101 5.95 -3.25 -8.76
CA ILE A 101 7.19 -2.48 -8.56
C ILE A 101 8.40 -3.42 -8.57
N LEU A 102 8.36 -4.56 -7.88
CA LEU A 102 9.47 -5.54 -7.89
C LEU A 102 9.74 -6.12 -9.28
N VAL A 103 8.68 -6.51 -10.00
CA VAL A 103 8.78 -7.03 -11.38
C VAL A 103 9.44 -5.99 -12.28
N GLN A 104 9.03 -4.74 -12.14
CA GLN A 104 9.56 -3.65 -12.94
C GLN A 104 11.04 -3.39 -12.65
N THR A 105 11.45 -3.37 -11.37
CA THR A 105 12.87 -3.24 -10.99
C THR A 105 13.72 -4.36 -11.60
N ALA A 106 13.21 -5.59 -11.60
CA ALA A 106 13.89 -6.73 -12.23
C ALA A 106 14.01 -6.58 -13.75
N VAL A 107 12.96 -6.10 -14.42
CA VAL A 107 12.97 -5.86 -15.88
C VAL A 107 13.88 -4.68 -16.27
N ALA A 108 13.99 -3.67 -15.42
CA ALA A 108 14.89 -2.53 -15.63
C ALA A 108 16.40 -2.91 -15.51
N GLY A 109 16.73 -4.15 -15.15
CA GLY A 109 18.10 -4.61 -15.00
C GLY A 109 18.77 -4.23 -13.68
N ASN A 110 18.04 -3.56 -12.79
CA ASN A 110 18.51 -3.18 -11.46
C ASN A 110 18.34 -4.35 -10.49
N ILE A 111 19.26 -5.32 -10.54
CA ILE A 111 19.24 -6.52 -9.67
C ILE A 111 19.51 -6.14 -8.19
N VAL A 112 20.19 -5.01 -7.96
CA VAL A 112 20.46 -4.47 -6.62
C VAL A 112 19.51 -3.29 -6.39
N MET A 113 18.53 -3.48 -5.50
CA MET A 113 17.69 -2.38 -5.04
C MET A 113 18.49 -1.46 -4.14
N ASP A 114 18.36 -0.15 -4.35
CA ASP A 114 18.87 0.84 -3.41
C ASP A 114 18.26 0.64 -2.01
N MET A 115 19.01 1.04 -0.98
CA MET A 115 18.59 0.97 0.42
C MET A 115 17.25 1.68 0.65
N THR A 116 17.01 2.78 -0.06
CA THR A 116 15.72 3.48 -0.01
C THR A 116 14.61 2.59 -0.51
N MET A 117 14.74 2.03 -1.72
CA MET A 117 13.74 1.16 -2.32
C MET A 117 13.46 -0.10 -1.49
N GLN A 118 14.49 -0.69 -0.87
CA GLN A 118 14.34 -1.82 0.04
C GLN A 118 13.52 -1.48 1.29
N LEU A 119 13.76 -0.30 1.89
CA LEU A 119 12.96 0.18 3.02
C LEU A 119 11.51 0.43 2.60
N GLN A 120 11.29 1.03 1.44
CA GLN A 120 9.94 1.28 0.91
C GLN A 120 9.16 -0.02 0.69
N GLN A 121 9.78 -1.01 0.06
CA GLN A 121 9.18 -2.33 -0.15
C GLN A 121 8.87 -2.98 1.20
N SER A 122 9.81 -2.96 2.14
CA SER A 122 9.60 -3.53 3.48
C SER A 122 8.42 -2.89 4.21
N LEU A 123 8.31 -1.56 4.20
CA LEU A 123 7.18 -0.84 4.81
C LEU A 123 5.85 -1.22 4.14
N GLY A 124 5.83 -1.36 2.82
CA GLY A 124 4.65 -1.78 2.07
C GLY A 124 4.18 -3.17 2.47
N TRP A 125 5.10 -4.15 2.52
CA TRP A 125 4.80 -5.52 2.93
C TRP A 125 4.33 -5.60 4.39
N ILE A 126 5.00 -4.89 5.30
CA ILE A 126 4.58 -4.82 6.70
C ILE A 126 3.18 -4.21 6.80
N GLY A 127 2.90 -3.13 6.06
CA GLY A 127 1.60 -2.49 6.00
C GLY A 127 0.49 -3.44 5.55
N ALA A 128 0.73 -4.19 4.46
CA ALA A 128 -0.19 -5.20 3.94
C ALA A 128 -0.45 -6.34 4.95
N ILE A 129 0.59 -6.84 5.63
CA ILE A 129 0.47 -7.89 6.64
C ILE A 129 -0.35 -7.41 7.83
N LEU A 130 -0.10 -6.20 8.36
CA LEU A 130 -0.86 -5.64 9.47
C LEU A 130 -2.34 -5.49 9.12
N ALA A 131 -2.64 -5.00 7.91
CA ALA A 131 -4.01 -4.89 7.42
C ALA A 131 -4.69 -6.27 7.30
N PHE A 132 -3.95 -7.30 6.86
CA PHE A 132 -4.45 -8.66 6.78
C PHE A 132 -4.75 -9.26 8.16
N VAL A 133 -3.85 -9.05 9.13
CA VAL A 133 -4.03 -9.48 10.53
C VAL A 133 -5.22 -8.75 11.16
N ALA A 134 -5.39 -7.45 10.90
CA ALA A 134 -6.53 -6.68 11.36
C ALA A 134 -7.88 -7.31 10.96
N ARG A 135 -7.97 -7.80 9.72
CA ARG A 135 -9.16 -8.51 9.21
C ARG A 135 -9.44 -9.80 9.99
N ILE A 136 -8.40 -10.57 10.33
CA ILE A 136 -8.53 -11.83 11.08
C ILE A 136 -9.05 -11.56 12.49
N ILE A 137 -8.48 -10.55 13.15
CA ILE A 137 -8.80 -10.19 14.54
C ILE A 137 -10.18 -9.54 14.67
N ALA A 138 -10.68 -8.87 13.63
CA ALA A 138 -11.94 -8.14 13.69
C ALA A 138 -13.15 -9.08 13.86
N GLU A 139 -13.52 -9.45 15.08
CA GLU A 139 -14.63 -10.36 15.38
C GLU A 139 -16.00 -9.79 14.95
N GLN A 140 -16.89 -10.66 14.47
CA GLN A 140 -18.31 -10.34 14.35
C GLN A 140 -18.98 -10.67 15.69
N LYS A 141 -18.85 -9.80 16.70
CA LYS A 141 -19.79 -9.92 17.82
C LYS A 141 -21.09 -9.25 17.40
N PRO A 142 -22.25 -9.86 17.64
CA PRO A 142 -23.49 -9.10 17.64
C PRO A 142 -23.30 -7.94 18.63
N LEU A 143 -23.67 -6.73 18.22
CA LEU A 143 -23.92 -5.64 19.15
C LEU A 143 -25.11 -6.15 19.97
N MET A 144 -24.84 -6.84 21.10
CA MET A 144 -25.85 -7.64 21.79
C MET A 144 -27.08 -6.80 22.11
N ASP A 145 -28.22 -7.47 21.91
CA ASP A 145 -29.54 -7.17 22.43
C ASP A 145 -29.46 -6.32 23.72
N THR A 146 -29.90 -5.08 23.63
CA THR A 146 -30.45 -4.33 24.77
C THR A 146 -31.94 -4.34 24.67
#